data_AF-A0A949XKH1-F1
#
_entry.id   AF-A0A949XKH1-F1
#
_cell.length_a   1.000
_cell.length_b   1.000
_cell.length_c   1.000
_cell.angle_alpha   90.00
_cell.angle_beta   90.00
_cell.angle_gamma   90.00
#
_symmetry.space_group_name_H-M   'P 1'
#
loop_
_entity.id
_entity.type
_entity.pdbx_description
1 polymer ?
#
loop_
_entity_poly.entity_id
_entity_poly.type
_entity_poly.pdbx_seq_one_letter_code
_entity_poly.pdbx_strand_id
1 'polypeptide(L)'
;MPRLLADDGIVFVSIQGEDGGAGGGILNRGADVVGLSNLFGSQMDRVWQSLIATAGEIFPGLPLVGYEHGHDLAAARLAGFETIGALRIWRLPATAR
;
A
#
# COMPACT_ATOMS: atom_id res chain seq x y z
N MET A 1 -11.64 3.20 -20.81
CA MET A 1 -11.47 2.65 -19.44
C MET A 1 -11.92 3.68 -18.41
N PRO A 2 -12.38 3.26 -17.21
CA PRO A 2 -12.53 4.17 -16.08
C PRO A 2 -11.24 4.95 -15.82
N ARG A 3 -11.34 6.25 -15.52
CA ARG A 3 -10.19 7.16 -15.40
C ARG A 3 -9.14 6.67 -14.40
N LEU A 4 -9.58 6.07 -13.29
CA LEU A 4 -8.70 5.50 -12.26
C LEU A 4 -7.76 4.43 -12.82
N LEU A 5 -8.23 3.60 -13.75
CA LEU A 5 -7.45 2.51 -14.32
C LEU A 5 -6.54 2.96 -15.47
N ALA A 6 -6.68 4.21 -15.92
CA ALA A 6 -5.84 4.81 -16.96
C ALA A 6 -4.81 5.81 -16.38
N ASP A 7 -4.73 5.92 -15.05
CA ASP A 7 -3.78 6.78 -14.37
C ASP A 7 -2.48 6.01 -14.12
N ASP A 8 -1.40 6.40 -14.80
CA ASP A 8 -0.08 5.77 -14.67
C ASP A 8 0.55 5.96 -13.26
N GLY A 9 -0.02 6.84 -12.43
CA GLY A 9 0.33 6.97 -11.02
C GLY A 9 -0.27 5.87 -10.15
N ILE A 10 -1.23 5.07 -10.64
CA ILE A 10 -1.97 4.09 -9.85
C ILE A 10 -1.73 2.68 -10.41
N VAL A 11 -1.11 1.82 -9.62
CA VAL A 11 -0.79 0.44 -10.02
C VAL A 11 -1.48 -0.54 -9.09
N PHE A 12 -2.26 -1.44 -9.68
CA PHE A 12 -2.88 -2.56 -8.99
C PHE A 12 -1.96 -3.76 -9.08
N VAL A 13 -1.46 -4.23 -7.95
CA VAL A 13 -0.54 -5.36 -7.89
C VAL A 13 -1.30 -6.59 -7.42
N SER A 14 -1.24 -7.66 -8.21
CA SER A 14 -1.72 -8.98 -7.82
C SER A 14 -0.52 -9.91 -7.67
N ILE A 15 -0.43 -10.56 -6.52
CA ILE A 15 0.62 -11.52 -6.17
C ILE A 15 -0.03 -12.89 -6.13
N GLN A 16 0.52 -13.82 -6.89
CA GLN A 16 0.05 -15.20 -6.95
C GLN A 16 1.09 -16.10 -6.28
N GLY A 17 0.67 -16.83 -5.25
CA GLY A 17 1.46 -17.85 -4.57
C GLY A 17 1.41 -19.18 -5.32
N GLU A 18 2.47 -19.98 -5.19
CA GLU A 18 2.56 -21.31 -5.81
C GLU A 18 1.53 -22.30 -5.24
N ASP A 19 1.02 -22.03 -4.03
CA ASP A 19 -0.01 -22.79 -3.34
C ASP A 19 -1.45 -22.37 -3.71
N GLY A 20 -1.59 -21.47 -4.68
CA GLY A 20 -2.89 -20.88 -5.07
C GLY A 20 -3.38 -19.78 -4.12
N GLY A 21 -2.57 -19.39 -3.13
CA GLY A 21 -2.82 -18.20 -2.33
C GLY A 21 -2.68 -16.93 -3.16
N ALA A 22 -3.56 -15.95 -2.98
CA ALA A 22 -3.48 -14.66 -3.65
C ALA A 22 -3.30 -13.53 -2.63
N GLY A 23 -2.56 -12.50 -3.04
CA GLY A 23 -2.41 -11.26 -2.30
C GLY A 23 -2.20 -10.08 -3.22
N GLY A 24 -1.97 -8.91 -2.65
CA GLY A 24 -1.77 -7.71 -3.45
C GLY A 24 -1.98 -6.44 -2.67
N GLY A 25 -2.02 -5.34 -3.43
CA GLY A 25 -2.23 -4.00 -2.91
C GLY A 25 -2.23 -3.00 -4.06
N ILE A 26 -2.34 -1.73 -3.70
CA ILE A 26 -2.32 -0.62 -4.64
C ILE A 26 -1.09 0.24 -4.34
N LEU A 27 -0.36 0.58 -5.40
CA LEU A 27 0.66 1.61 -5.38
C LEU A 27 0.07 2.90 -5.95
N ASN A 28 0.30 4.02 -5.27
CA ASN A 28 -0.17 5.33 -5.68
C ASN A 28 0.96 6.35 -5.60
N ARG A 29 1.49 6.78 -6.75
CA ARG A 29 2.53 7.80 -6.84
C ARG A 29 1.91 9.19 -6.78
N GLY A 30 2.38 10.00 -5.84
CA GLY A 30 1.99 11.40 -5.73
C GLY A 30 2.83 12.11 -4.66
N ALA A 31 2.93 13.44 -4.75
CA ALA A 31 3.69 14.26 -3.79
C ALA A 31 5.10 13.72 -3.51
N ASP A 32 5.82 13.31 -4.57
CA ASP A 32 7.17 12.76 -4.54
C ASP A 32 7.36 11.50 -3.66
N VAL A 33 6.27 10.78 -3.38
CA VAL A 33 6.27 9.49 -2.69
C VAL A 33 5.44 8.45 -3.45
N VAL A 34 5.55 7.18 -3.05
CA VAL A 34 4.61 6.12 -3.46
C VAL A 34 3.88 5.61 -2.22
N GLY A 35 2.57 5.81 -2.20
CA GLY A 35 1.68 5.24 -1.20
C GLY A 35 1.39 3.77 -1.46
N LEU A 36 1.53 2.93 -0.44
CA LEU A 36 1.06 1.54 -0.41
C LEU A 36 -0.25 1.52 0.37
N SER A 37 -1.32 1.03 -0.24
CA SER A 37 -2.63 0.94 0.40
C SER A 37 -3.41 -0.28 -0.07
N ASN A 38 -4.50 -0.59 0.65
CA ASN A 38 -5.43 -1.67 0.29
C ASN A 38 -4.73 -3.03 0.18
N LEU A 39 -3.80 -3.31 1.09
CA LEU A 39 -3.08 -4.58 1.12
C LEU A 39 -4.02 -5.72 1.49
N PHE A 40 -3.84 -6.88 0.85
CA PHE A 40 -4.61 -8.09 1.13
C PHE A 40 -3.78 -9.34 0.85
N GLY A 41 -4.14 -10.44 1.51
CA GLY A 41 -3.56 -11.76 1.28
C GLY A 41 -3.42 -12.56 2.58
N SER A 42 -3.22 -13.87 2.45
CA SER A 42 -3.02 -14.77 3.60
C SER A 42 -1.60 -14.73 4.16
N GLN A 43 -0.61 -14.35 3.34
CA GLN A 43 0.81 -14.27 3.72
C GLN A 43 1.30 -12.82 3.64
N MET A 44 0.92 -12.00 4.63
CA MET A 44 1.11 -10.54 4.57
C MET A 44 2.59 -10.13 4.46
N ASP A 45 3.51 -10.87 5.06
CA ASP A 45 4.96 -10.60 4.93
C ASP A 45 5.44 -10.67 3.47
N ARG A 46 4.97 -11.68 2.71
CA ARG A 46 5.26 -11.80 1.28
C ARG A 46 4.60 -10.69 0.48
N VAL A 47 3.38 -10.29 0.87
CA VAL A 47 2.65 -9.19 0.22
C VAL A 47 3.45 -7.90 0.35
N TRP A 48 3.90 -7.56 1.55
CA TRP A 48 4.75 -6.40 1.79
C TRP A 48 6.05 -6.44 0.97
N GLN A 49 6.81 -7.53 1.05
CA GLN A 49 8.06 -7.67 0.31
C GLN A 49 7.87 -7.51 -1.20
N SER A 50 6.82 -8.13 -1.75
CA SER A 50 6.52 -8.07 -3.18
C SER A 50 6.07 -6.68 -3.60
N LEU A 51 5.26 -5.99 -2.80
CA LEU A 51 4.84 -4.61 -3.07
C LEU A 51 6.01 -3.62 -3.01
N ILE A 52 6.91 -3.77 -2.04
CA ILE A 52 8.12 -2.94 -1.94
C ILE A 52 9.01 -3.14 -3.17
N ALA A 53 9.25 -4.40 -3.56
CA ALA A 53 10.03 -4.72 -4.76
C ALA A 53 9.37 -4.14 -6.02
N THR A 54 8.07 -4.37 -6.19
CA THR A 54 7.30 -3.86 -7.33
C THR A 54 7.32 -2.34 -7.39
N ALA A 55 7.20 -1.66 -6.24
CA ALA A 55 7.28 -0.20 -6.17
C ALA A 55 8.68 0.31 -6.56
N GLY A 56 9.75 -0.37 -6.13
CA GLY A 56 11.12 -0.02 -6.51
C GLY A 56 11.41 -0.19 -8.01
N GLU A 57 10.75 -1.17 -8.66
CA GLU A 57 10.85 -1.39 -10.09
C GLU A 57 10.07 -0.36 -10.91
N ILE A 58 8.83 -0.06 -10.51
CA ILE A 58 7.94 0.82 -11.28
C ILE A 58 8.23 2.30 -11.02
N PHE A 59 8.60 2.64 -9.78
CA PHE A 59 8.81 4.02 -9.32
C PHE A 59 10.19 4.18 -8.65
N PRO A 60 11.28 3.98 -9.41
CA PRO A 60 12.62 3.93 -8.84
C PRO A 60 13.01 5.25 -8.17
N GLY A 61 13.66 5.14 -6.99
CA GLY A 61 14.21 6.29 -6.26
C GLY A 61 13.22 7.11 -5.44
N LEU A 62 11.93 6.74 -5.43
CA LEU A 62 10.93 7.41 -4.59
C LEU A 62 10.78 6.70 -3.24
N PRO A 63 10.65 7.45 -2.13
CA PRO A 63 10.33 6.88 -0.83
C PRO A 63 8.93 6.27 -0.84
N LEU A 64 8.78 5.18 -0.07
CA LEU A 64 7.50 4.51 0.13
C LEU A 64 6.82 5.03 1.40
N VAL A 65 5.51 5.22 1.35
CA VAL A 65 4.70 5.59 2.51
C VAL A 65 3.49 4.67 2.63
N GLY A 66 3.01 4.49 3.84
CA GLY A 66 1.80 3.73 4.14
C GLY A 66 1.23 4.18 5.48
N TYR A 67 0.07 3.64 5.82
CA TYR A 67 -0.54 3.86 7.13
C TYR A 67 -1.17 2.56 7.59
N GLU A 68 -0.90 2.17 8.84
CA GLU A 68 -1.48 0.98 9.44
C GLU A 68 -1.67 1.16 10.95
N HIS A 69 -2.33 0.18 11.56
CA HIS A 69 -2.56 0.12 13.00
C HIS A 69 -2.40 -1.31 13.52
N GLY A 70 -2.19 -1.47 14.83
CA GLY A 70 -2.14 -2.79 15.46
C GLY A 70 -1.07 -3.72 14.86
N HIS A 71 -1.50 -4.94 14.51
CA HIS A 71 -0.62 -5.97 13.94
C HIS A 71 -0.06 -5.58 12.56
N ASP A 72 -0.85 -4.91 11.73
CA ASP A 72 -0.42 -4.50 10.39
C ASP A 72 0.67 -3.41 10.47
N LEU A 73 0.60 -2.53 11.47
CA LEU A 73 1.67 -1.56 11.74
C LEU A 73 2.97 -2.26 12.18
N ALA A 74 2.87 -3.33 12.97
CA ALA A 74 4.04 -4.11 13.34
C ALA A 74 4.66 -4.80 12.11
N ALA A 75 3.85 -5.33 11.21
CA ALA A 75 4.30 -5.92 9.94
C ALA A 75 4.99 -4.89 9.04
N ALA A 76 4.42 -3.69 8.88
CA ALA A 76 5.03 -2.61 8.11
C ALA A 76 6.42 -2.23 8.66
N ARG A 77 6.57 -2.18 10.00
CA ARG A 77 7.87 -1.92 10.64
C ARG A 77 8.88 -3.05 10.40
N LEU A 78 8.44 -4.32 10.45
CA LEU A 78 9.29 -5.46 10.11
C LEU A 78 9.74 -5.43 8.64
N ALA A 79 8.92 -4.87 7.76
CA ALA A 79 9.26 -4.65 6.35
C ALA A 79 10.20 -3.44 6.11
N GLY A 80 10.61 -2.72 7.17
CA GLY A 80 11.58 -1.63 7.11
C GLY A 80 10.99 -0.22 7.15
N PHE A 81 9.67 -0.07 7.33
CA PHE A 81 9.07 1.25 7.49
C PHE A 81 9.33 1.84 8.89
N GLU A 82 9.56 3.14 8.95
CA GLU A 82 9.65 3.90 10.18
C GLU A 82 8.37 4.71 10.43
N THR A 83 7.96 4.83 11.69
CA THR A 83 6.79 5.64 12.06
C THR A 83 7.16 7.12 12.06
N ILE A 84 6.54 7.91 11.19
CA ILE A 84 6.80 9.37 11.06
C ILE A 84 5.81 10.24 11.85
N GLY A 85 4.81 9.64 12.50
CA GLY A 85 3.81 10.34 13.30
C GLY A 85 2.45 9.64 13.31
N ALA A 86 1.46 10.23 13.98
CA ALA A 86 0.09 9.73 14.01
C ALA A 86 -0.68 10.12 12.73
N LEU A 87 -1.49 9.19 12.21
CA LEU A 87 -2.34 9.45 11.04
C LEU A 87 -3.42 10.49 11.36
N ARG A 88 -3.54 11.52 10.51
CA ARG A 88 -4.62 12.50 10.59
C ARG A 88 -5.83 12.00 9.81
N ILE A 89 -6.92 11.69 10.51
CA ILE A 89 -8.19 11.24 9.90
C ILE A 89 -9.25 12.33 10.07
N TRP A 90 -10.01 12.62 9.01
CA TRP A 90 -11.14 13.54 9.06
C TRP A 90 -12.45 12.77 9.23
N ARG A 91 -13.37 13.32 10.04
CA ARG A 91 -14.69 12.71 10.28
C ARG A 91 -15.78 13.73 9.97
N LEU A 92 -16.64 13.40 9.03
CA LEU A 92 -17.95 14.04 8.88
C LEU A 92 -18.98 13.22 9.67
N PRO A 93 -19.64 13.78 10.70
CA PRO A 93 -20.69 13.05 11.41
C PRO A 93 -21.86 12.72 10.50
N ALA A 94 -22.44 11.53 10.64
CA ALA A 94 -23.59 11.08 9.84
C ALA A 94 -24.84 11.99 9.97
N THR A 95 -24.87 12.84 10.99
CA THR A 95 -25.94 13.82 11.25
C THR A 95 -25.72 15.18 10.60
N ALA A 96 -24.57 15.43 9.96
CA ALA A 96 -24.34 16.65 9.21
C ALA A 96 -24.96 16.53 7.81
N ARG A 97 -26.24 16.90 7.70
CA ARG A 97 -26.85 17.36 6.45
C ARG A 97 -26.97 18.87 6.49
#